data_AF-A0A7X0BXD7-F1
#
_entry.id   AF-A0A7X0BXD7-F1
#
_cell.length_a   1.000
_cell.length_b   1.000
_cell.length_c   1.000
_cell.angle_alpha   90.00
_cell.angle_beta   90.00
_cell.angle_gamma   90.00
#
_symmetry.space_group_name_H-M   'P 1'
#
loop_
_entity.id
_entity.type
_entity.pdbx_description
1 polymer ?
#
loop_
_entity_poly.entity_id
_entity_poly.type
_entity_poly.pdbx_seq_one_letter_code
_entity_poly.pdbx_strand_id
1 'polypeptide(L)'
;MLQPRPLTLTAIAAACRDSLRLRFDYRTHDGTSSIRTTEPHRLVHAGRRWYLIGWDVERRDWRTYRVDRLDPRTPTGPRFTPRTPPDPDISGYTSRAISTSAYRYQARFTLHVSAETAAERIAPTTGALEPIDEHSCTLRAGSNSLDELAIYVTTKGFDFQVHEPLELVEHVRTLAARLAGATDQYRSRAGAAGVGRAHDDEASRPSRGTES
;
A
#
# COMPACT_ATOMS: atom_id res chain seq x y z
N MET A 1 -6.18 -5.45 -8.76
CA MET A 1 -5.36 -6.19 -7.78
C MET A 1 -4.52 -7.21 -8.58
N LEU A 2 -3.33 -6.85 -9.08
CA LEU A 2 -2.48 -7.82 -9.78
C LEU A 2 -1.51 -8.43 -8.77
N GLN A 3 -1.73 -9.69 -8.40
CA GLN A 3 -0.70 -10.48 -7.75
C GLN A 3 0.37 -10.86 -8.79
N PRO A 4 1.65 -10.95 -8.41
CA PRO A 4 2.67 -11.50 -9.31
C PRO A 4 2.26 -12.92 -9.70
N ARG A 5 2.29 -13.24 -11.00
CA ARG A 5 2.04 -14.61 -11.48
C ARG A 5 3.01 -15.54 -10.73
N PRO A 6 2.57 -16.65 -10.11
CA PRO A 6 3.41 -17.48 -9.24
C PRO A 6 4.72 -17.95 -9.90
N LEU A 7 4.74 -18.08 -11.22
CA LEU A 7 5.93 -18.43 -12.01
C LEU A 7 7.04 -17.36 -11.99
N THR A 8 6.69 -16.09 -11.74
CA THR A 8 7.62 -14.96 -11.78
C THR A 8 8.62 -15.00 -10.63
N LEU A 9 8.13 -15.22 -9.41
CA LEU A 9 8.99 -15.31 -8.22
C LEU A 9 9.95 -16.49 -8.32
N THR A 10 9.45 -17.65 -8.77
CA THR A 10 10.26 -18.85 -8.98
C THR A 10 11.33 -18.63 -10.04
N ALA A 11 10.98 -17.99 -11.16
CA ALA A 11 11.93 -17.68 -12.23
C ALA A 11 13.04 -16.72 -11.77
N ILE A 12 12.69 -15.70 -10.98
CA ILE A 12 13.68 -14.77 -10.42
C ILE A 12 14.56 -15.48 -9.40
N ALA A 13 13.97 -16.29 -8.51
CA ALA A 13 14.72 -17.04 -7.51
C ALA A 13 15.72 -18.03 -8.16
N ALA A 14 15.32 -18.69 -9.24
CA ALA A 14 16.21 -19.54 -10.04
C ALA A 14 17.34 -18.72 -10.68
N ALA A 15 17.04 -17.55 -11.26
CA ALA A 15 18.07 -16.68 -11.84
C ALA A 15 19.07 -16.16 -10.80
N CYS A 16 18.61 -15.82 -9.58
CA CYS A 16 19.50 -15.48 -8.46
C CYS A 16 20.41 -16.66 -8.08
N ARG A 17 19.85 -17.87 -7.97
CA ARG A 17 20.59 -19.09 -7.58
C ARG A 17 21.65 -19.46 -8.61
N ASP A 18 21.27 -19.47 -9.88
CA ASP A 18 22.13 -19.92 -10.98
C ASP A 18 23.07 -18.82 -11.49
N SER A 19 23.00 -17.63 -10.89
CA SER A 19 23.74 -16.43 -11.29
C SER A 19 23.55 -16.14 -12.78
N LEU A 20 22.29 -16.14 -13.22
CA LEU A 20 21.90 -15.86 -14.60
C LEU A 20 21.39 -14.44 -14.72
N ARG A 21 21.81 -13.73 -15.79
CA ARG A 21 21.25 -12.42 -16.09
C ARG A 21 19.75 -12.53 -16.34
N LEU A 22 18.99 -11.65 -15.70
CA LEU A 22 17.55 -11.59 -15.86
C LEU A 22 17.21 -10.48 -16.86
N ARG A 23 16.61 -10.87 -17.98
CA ARG A 23 15.95 -9.94 -18.90
C ARG A 23 14.47 -9.90 -18.60
N PHE A 24 13.89 -8.70 -18.57
CA PHE A 24 12.49 -8.54 -18.26
C PHE A 24 11.89 -7.30 -18.88
N ASP A 25 10.59 -7.35 -19.15
CA ASP A 25 9.80 -6.15 -19.38
C ASP A 25 9.52 -5.50 -18.03
N TYR A 26 9.91 -4.24 -17.92
CA TYR A 26 9.65 -3.44 -16.74
C TYR A 26 8.66 -2.34 -17.07
N ARG A 27 7.51 -2.36 -16.39
CA ARG A 27 6.54 -1.27 -16.47
C ARG A 27 6.94 -0.17 -15.50
N THR A 28 7.41 0.94 -16.05
CA THR A 28 7.64 2.15 -15.27
C THR A 28 6.32 2.77 -14.84
N HIS A 29 6.38 3.68 -13.88
CA HIS A 29 5.18 4.26 -13.29
C HIS A 29 4.38 5.13 -14.28
N ASP A 30 5.05 5.71 -15.27
CA ASP A 30 4.45 6.56 -16.30
C ASP A 30 3.82 5.76 -17.46
N GLY A 31 3.66 4.45 -17.28
CA GLY A 31 3.05 3.55 -18.25
C GLY A 31 4.00 3.08 -19.36
N THR A 32 5.19 3.67 -19.48
CA THR A 32 6.20 3.21 -20.44
C THR A 32 6.75 1.85 -20.02
N SER A 33 6.60 0.86 -20.91
CA SER A 33 7.31 -0.42 -20.79
C SER A 33 8.71 -0.27 -21.38
N SER A 34 9.69 -0.79 -20.66
CA SER A 34 11.07 -0.82 -21.11
C SER A 34 11.68 -2.19 -20.81
N ILE A 35 12.43 -2.72 -21.76
CA ILE A 35 13.20 -3.94 -21.55
C ILE A 35 14.42 -3.57 -20.69
N ARG A 36 14.69 -4.38 -19.67
CA ARG A 36 15.85 -4.23 -18.79
C ARG A 36 16.62 -5.53 -18.68
N THR A 37 17.92 -5.41 -18.48
CA THR A 37 18.82 -6.53 -18.18
C THR A 37 19.53 -6.26 -16.87
N THR A 38 19.35 -7.16 -15.91
CA THR A 38 19.90 -7.03 -14.56
C THR A 38 20.64 -8.30 -14.18
N GLU A 39 21.72 -8.15 -13.43
CA GLU A 39 22.39 -9.24 -12.71
C GLU A 39 21.71 -9.37 -11.32
N PRO A 40 20.78 -10.33 -11.13
CA PRO A 40 19.97 -10.44 -9.93
C PRO A 40 20.81 -10.86 -8.72
N HIS A 41 20.71 -10.12 -7.62
CA HIS A 41 21.47 -10.42 -6.40
C HIS A 41 20.61 -11.10 -5.34
N ARG A 42 19.46 -10.50 -4.97
CA ARG A 42 18.58 -11.05 -3.94
C ARG A 42 17.14 -10.56 -4.10
N LEU A 43 16.19 -11.43 -3.73
CA LEU A 43 14.79 -11.07 -3.51
C LEU A 43 14.59 -10.64 -2.06
N VAL A 44 13.96 -9.48 -1.87
CA VAL A 44 13.61 -8.92 -0.56
C VAL A 44 12.11 -8.70 -0.49
N HIS A 45 11.50 -9.13 0.60
CA HIS A 45 10.11 -8.81 0.91
C HIS A 45 10.07 -7.54 1.76
N ALA A 46 9.48 -6.46 1.24
CA ALA A 46 9.37 -5.19 1.93
C ALA A 46 7.91 -4.70 1.91
N GLY A 47 7.34 -4.46 3.09
CA GLY A 47 5.92 -4.16 3.24
C GLY A 47 5.03 -5.33 2.82
N ARG A 48 4.26 -5.16 1.74
CA ARG A 48 3.35 -6.19 1.17
C ARG A 48 3.78 -6.69 -0.21
N ARG A 49 5.02 -6.37 -0.63
CA ARG A 49 5.47 -6.57 -2.01
C ARG A 49 6.88 -7.16 -2.06
N TRP A 50 7.16 -7.86 -3.15
CA TRP A 50 8.47 -8.43 -3.43
C TRP A 50 9.29 -7.48 -4.31
N TYR A 51 10.57 -7.35 -3.98
CA TYR A 51 11.54 -6.52 -4.66
C TYR A 51 12.76 -7.36 -5.03
N LEU A 52 13.28 -7.15 -6.23
CA LEU A 52 14.55 -7.71 -6.70
C LEU A 52 15.62 -6.62 -6.61
N ILE A 53 16.67 -6.88 -5.85
CA ILE A 53 17.90 -6.08 -5.89
C ILE A 53 18.81 -6.72 -6.92
N GLY A 54 19.36 -5.91 -7.82
CA GLY A 54 20.35 -6.38 -8.78
C GLY A 54 21.08 -5.24 -9.46
N TRP A 55 22.14 -5.60 -10.16
CA TRP A 55 22.97 -4.67 -10.90
C TRP A 55 22.41 -4.45 -12.30
N ASP A 56 22.03 -3.22 -12.63
CA ASP A 56 21.56 -2.83 -13.96
C ASP A 56 22.76 -2.79 -14.91
N VAL A 57 22.77 -3.66 -15.92
CA VAL A 57 23.92 -3.80 -16.83
C VAL A 57 24.08 -2.58 -17.72
N GLU A 58 22.96 -1.96 -18.14
CA GLU A 58 22.96 -0.80 -19.02
C GLU A 58 23.41 0.45 -18.27
N ARG A 59 22.91 0.64 -17.05
CA ARG A 59 23.22 1.82 -16.23
C ARG A 59 24.45 1.68 -15.37
N ARG A 60 24.99 0.45 -15.25
CA ARG A 60 26.18 0.13 -14.45
C ARG A 60 26.03 0.61 -13.01
N ASP A 61 24.87 0.32 -12.42
CA ASP A 61 24.51 0.78 -11.08
C ASP A 61 23.58 -0.22 -10.37
N TRP A 62 23.59 -0.21 -9.04
CA TRP A 62 22.72 -1.04 -8.22
C TRP A 62 21.29 -0.50 -8.23
N ARG A 63 20.31 -1.35 -8.51
CA ARG A 63 18.90 -0.97 -8.58
C ARG A 63 17.97 -1.98 -7.94
N THR A 64 16.82 -1.48 -7.53
CA THR A 64 15.72 -2.28 -7.02
C THR A 64 14.56 -2.27 -8.01
N TYR A 65 14.08 -3.45 -8.35
CA TYR A 65 12.93 -3.65 -9.23
C TYR A 65 11.78 -4.27 -8.45
N ARG A 66 10.59 -3.72 -8.66
CA ARG A 66 9.37 -4.29 -8.11
C ARG A 66 8.96 -5.53 -8.89
N VAL A 67 8.84 -6.66 -8.20
CA VAL A 67 8.55 -7.96 -8.84
C VAL A 67 7.15 -7.98 -9.48
N ASP A 68 6.18 -7.24 -8.92
CA ASP A 68 4.83 -7.13 -9.48
C ASP A 68 4.78 -6.34 -10.80
N ARG A 69 5.84 -5.60 -11.15
CA ARG A 69 5.96 -4.82 -12.40
C ARG A 69 6.96 -5.41 -13.39
N LEU A 70 7.53 -6.55 -13.03
CA LEU A 70 8.56 -7.24 -13.78
C LEU A 70 7.92 -8.44 -14.46
N ASP A 71 8.09 -8.54 -15.78
CA ASP A 71 7.76 -9.74 -16.52
C ASP A 71 9.03 -10.41 -17.10
N PRO A 72 9.48 -11.55 -16.55
CA PRO A 72 10.69 -12.22 -17.01
C PRO A 72 10.56 -12.68 -18.45
N ARG A 73 11.59 -12.40 -19.26
CA ARG A 73 11.70 -12.95 -20.60
C ARG A 73 12.57 -14.21 -20.56
N THR A 74 12.04 -15.28 -21.13
CA THR A 74 12.78 -16.51 -21.38
C THR A 74 13.24 -16.57 -22.84
N PRO A 75 14.46 -17.04 -23.13
CA PRO A 75 15.45 -17.57 -22.19
C PRO A 75 16.16 -16.47 -21.36
N THR A 76 16.63 -16.85 -20.17
CA THR A 76 17.49 -16.00 -19.34
C THR A 76 18.81 -15.70 -20.04
N GLY A 77 19.45 -14.60 -19.64
CA GLY A 77 20.73 -14.19 -20.19
C GLY A 77 21.90 -15.04 -19.68
N PRO A 78 23.14 -14.73 -20.10
CA PRO A 78 24.32 -15.50 -19.75
C PRO A 78 24.58 -15.48 -18.24
N ARG A 79 25.38 -16.46 -17.79
CA ARG A 79 25.90 -16.47 -16.42
C ARG A 79 26.77 -15.25 -16.17
N PHE A 80 26.71 -14.73 -14.95
CA PHE A 80 27.57 -13.66 -14.48
C PHE A 80 28.26 -14.06 -13.18
N THR A 81 29.41 -13.46 -12.89
CA THR A 81 30.06 -13.61 -11.58
C THR A 81 29.34 -12.70 -10.58
N PRO A 82 28.78 -13.23 -9.48
CA PRO A 82 28.09 -12.43 -8.48
C PRO A 82 28.95 -11.27 -8.00
N ARG A 83 28.42 -10.05 -8.13
CA ARG A 83 29.08 -8.84 -7.64
C ARG A 83 28.84 -8.71 -6.14
N THR A 84 29.89 -8.37 -5.40
CA THR A 84 29.76 -7.93 -4.01
C THR A 84 29.22 -6.49 -4.04
N PRO A 85 28.03 -6.22 -3.46
CA PRO A 85 27.58 -4.85 -3.29
C PRO A 85 28.61 -4.05 -2.45
N PRO A 86 28.88 -2.78 -2.81
CA PRO A 86 29.91 -1.96 -2.17
C PRO A 86 29.60 -1.64 -0.71
N ASP A 87 28.36 -1.82 -0.28
CA ASP A 87 27.93 -1.57 1.10
C ASP A 87 27.16 -2.77 1.66
N PRO A 88 27.56 -3.36 2.81
CA PRO A 88 26.70 -4.26 3.57
C PRO A 88 25.34 -3.62 3.92
N ASP A 89 25.23 -2.30 3.88
CA ASP A 89 23.98 -1.57 4.06
C ASP A 89 23.02 -1.67 2.84
N ILE A 90 23.47 -2.18 1.68
CA ILE A 90 22.54 -2.65 0.63
C ILE A 90 21.78 -3.92 1.09
N SER A 91 22.25 -4.61 2.14
CA SER A 91 21.58 -5.77 2.73
C SER A 91 20.86 -5.47 4.05
N GLY A 92 21.19 -4.37 4.74
CA GLY A 92 20.59 -3.94 6.01
C GLY A 92 19.65 -2.72 5.90
N TYR A 93 19.96 -1.75 5.04
CA TYR A 93 19.21 -0.51 4.84
C TYR A 93 18.05 -0.62 3.84
N THR A 94 17.98 -1.75 3.13
CA THR A 94 17.12 -1.90 1.94
C THR A 94 15.63 -2.05 2.23
N SER A 95 15.20 -2.19 3.49
CA SER A 95 13.77 -2.08 3.79
C SER A 95 13.32 -0.65 4.06
N ARG A 96 14.20 0.23 4.58
CA ARG A 96 13.86 1.57 5.07
C ARG A 96 13.99 2.65 4.00
N ALA A 97 15.07 2.61 3.21
CA ALA A 97 15.31 3.56 2.13
C ALA A 97 14.48 3.25 0.87
N ILE A 98 14.37 1.97 0.50
CA ILE A 98 13.53 1.54 -0.64
C ILE A 98 12.04 1.84 -0.38
N SER A 99 11.60 1.81 0.89
CA SER A 99 10.20 2.05 1.24
C SER A 99 9.80 3.53 1.32
N THR A 100 10.72 4.47 1.15
CA THR A 100 10.40 5.91 1.27
C THR A 100 10.96 6.72 0.11
N SER A 101 12.24 6.61 -0.24
CA SER A 101 12.86 7.47 -1.26
C SER A 101 12.63 7.03 -2.71
N ALA A 102 12.32 5.76 -2.96
CA ALA A 102 12.06 5.22 -4.30
C ALA A 102 10.62 5.43 -4.79
N TYR A 103 9.77 6.04 -3.97
CA TYR A 103 8.36 6.23 -4.26
C TYR A 103 8.06 7.63 -4.78
N ARG A 104 7.19 7.72 -5.79
CA ARG A 104 6.77 8.99 -6.39
C ARG A 104 6.22 9.97 -5.35
N TYR A 105 5.45 9.48 -4.40
CA TYR A 105 4.89 10.28 -3.32
C TYR A 105 5.56 9.88 -2.01
N GLN A 106 6.14 10.88 -1.34
CA GLN A 106 6.66 10.76 0.01
C GLN A 106 5.76 11.56 0.92
N ALA A 107 5.16 10.89 1.89
CA ALA A 107 4.22 11.51 2.80
C ALA A 107 4.77 11.57 4.22
N ARG A 108 4.45 12.68 4.89
CA ARG A 108 4.75 12.92 6.30
C ARG A 108 3.44 13.05 7.06
N PHE A 109 3.30 12.23 8.09
CA PHE A 109 2.15 12.22 8.98
C PHE A 109 2.60 12.46 10.41
N THR A 110 1.75 13.09 11.21
CA THR A 110 1.81 12.96 12.67
C THR A 110 0.81 11.90 13.07
N LEU A 111 1.23 10.92 13.86
CA LEU A 111 0.34 9.97 14.52
C LEU A 111 0.16 10.41 15.97
N HIS A 112 -1.07 10.44 16.45
CA HIS A 112 -1.40 10.75 17.85
C HIS A 112 -1.29 9.49 18.71
N VAL A 113 -0.11 8.87 18.67
CA VAL A 113 0.28 7.72 19.50
C VAL A 113 1.79 7.74 19.70
N SER A 114 2.27 7.16 20.81
CA SER A 114 3.69 6.99 21.09
C SER A 114 4.39 6.20 19.97
N ALA A 115 5.68 6.48 19.74
CA ALA A 115 6.46 5.77 18.73
C ALA A 115 6.55 4.26 19.00
N GLU A 116 6.57 3.85 20.27
CA GLU A 116 6.63 2.44 20.69
C GLU A 116 5.35 1.69 20.28
N THR A 117 4.18 2.23 20.62
CA THR A 117 2.89 1.63 20.24
C THR A 117 2.65 1.72 18.72
N ALA A 118 3.12 2.78 18.05
CA ALA A 118 3.08 2.85 16.60
C ALA A 118 3.89 1.71 15.95
N ALA A 119 5.06 1.38 16.50
CA ALA A 119 5.95 0.36 15.98
C ALA A 119 5.33 -1.06 16.01
N GLU A 120 4.39 -1.32 16.91
CA GLU A 120 3.63 -2.59 16.95
C GLU A 120 2.81 -2.82 15.67
N ARG A 121 2.33 -1.75 15.03
CA ARG A 121 1.47 -1.81 13.82
C ARG A 121 2.17 -1.35 12.56
N ILE A 122 3.31 -0.66 12.69
CA ILE A 122 4.07 -0.05 11.59
C ILE A 122 5.47 -0.65 11.60
N ALA A 123 5.65 -1.65 10.75
CA ALA A 123 6.97 -2.24 10.55
C ALA A 123 7.95 -1.20 9.96
N PRO A 124 9.22 -1.17 10.43
CA PRO A 124 10.27 -0.30 9.91
C PRO A 124 10.50 -0.40 8.39
N THR A 125 10.05 -1.49 7.77
CA THR A 125 10.12 -1.77 6.33
C THR A 125 9.07 -1.02 5.49
N THR A 126 8.10 -0.38 6.13
CA THR A 126 6.92 0.21 5.47
C THR A 126 6.74 1.68 5.81
N GLY A 127 7.34 2.13 6.91
CA GLY A 127 7.28 3.50 7.37
C GLY A 127 8.40 3.78 8.36
N ALA A 128 8.84 5.03 8.36
CA ALA A 128 9.83 5.54 9.27
C ALA A 128 9.17 6.33 10.39
N LEU A 129 9.30 5.82 11.62
CA LEU A 129 8.80 6.47 12.83
C LEU A 129 9.92 7.27 13.51
N GLU A 130 9.59 8.48 13.93
CA GLU A 130 10.43 9.37 14.73
C GLU A 130 9.57 9.90 15.90
N PRO A 131 9.98 9.72 17.16
CA PRO A 131 9.22 10.23 18.31
C PRO A 131 9.20 11.77 18.30
N ILE A 132 8.04 12.35 18.64
CA ILE A 132 7.90 13.79 18.92
C ILE A 132 7.86 13.98 20.43
N ASP A 133 6.97 13.23 21.11
CA ASP A 133 6.78 13.21 22.57
C ASP A 133 6.27 11.83 23.03
N GLU A 134 5.83 11.72 24.30
CA GLU A 134 5.32 10.48 24.89
C GLU A 134 4.03 9.93 24.25
N HIS A 135 3.30 10.78 23.51
CA HIS A 135 1.98 10.46 22.96
C HIS A 135 1.86 10.74 21.46
N SER A 136 2.94 11.17 20.81
CA SER A 136 2.91 11.48 19.38
C SER A 136 4.24 11.15 18.69
N CYS A 137 4.12 10.79 17.41
CA CYS A 137 5.27 10.49 16.58
C CYS A 137 5.05 10.91 15.13
N THR A 138 6.14 11.19 14.43
CA THR A 138 6.14 11.42 12.99
C THR A 138 6.28 10.10 12.26
N LEU A 139 5.43 9.87 11.25
CA LEU A 139 5.55 8.79 10.29
C LEU A 139 5.94 9.35 8.92
N ARG A 140 7.05 8.89 8.36
CA ARG A 140 7.38 9.07 6.94
C ARG A 140 7.12 7.78 6.19
N ALA A 141 6.29 7.83 5.16
CA ALA A 141 5.98 6.67 4.33
C ALA A 141 5.95 7.08 2.86
N GLY A 142 6.28 6.15 1.96
CA GLY A 142 6.21 6.41 0.53
C GLY A 142 5.28 5.44 -0.19
N SER A 143 4.66 5.92 -1.28
CA SER A 143 3.97 5.08 -2.24
C SER A 143 3.96 5.68 -3.64
N ASN A 144 3.60 4.85 -4.62
CA ASN A 144 3.33 5.29 -6.00
C ASN A 144 1.87 5.69 -6.22
N SER A 145 1.04 5.69 -5.16
CA SER A 145 -0.37 6.09 -5.22
C SER A 145 -0.77 6.78 -3.92
N LEU A 146 -1.50 7.89 -4.05
CA LEU A 146 -2.06 8.61 -2.92
C LEU A 146 -3.15 7.78 -2.20
N ASP A 147 -3.93 6.96 -2.92
CA ASP A 147 -4.89 6.01 -2.33
C ASP A 147 -4.20 5.01 -1.41
N GLU A 148 -3.07 4.44 -1.87
CA GLU A 148 -2.33 3.46 -1.10
C GLU A 148 -1.80 4.07 0.21
N LEU A 149 -1.32 5.32 0.18
CA LEU A 149 -0.87 6.03 1.39
C LEU A 149 -2.03 6.29 2.37
N ALA A 150 -3.13 6.84 1.87
CA ALA A 150 -4.31 7.15 2.67
C ALA A 150 -4.90 5.90 3.32
N ILE A 151 -5.08 4.82 2.56
CA ILE A 151 -5.60 3.56 3.09
C ILE A 151 -4.60 2.94 4.06
N TYR A 152 -3.31 2.96 3.74
CA TYR A 152 -2.28 2.38 4.61
C TYR A 152 -2.31 2.99 6.02
N VAL A 153 -2.27 4.32 6.14
CA VAL A 153 -2.28 4.99 7.45
C VAL A 153 -3.63 4.77 8.16
N THR A 154 -4.75 4.84 7.42
CA THR A 154 -6.09 4.63 7.99
C THR A 154 -6.24 3.23 8.60
N THR A 155 -5.71 2.20 7.94
CA THR A 155 -5.77 0.82 8.46
C THR A 155 -4.95 0.57 9.72
N LYS A 156 -4.13 1.54 10.17
CA LYS A 156 -3.42 1.46 11.45
C LYS A 156 -4.31 1.76 12.64
N GLY A 157 -5.45 2.42 12.42
CA GLY A 157 -6.42 2.71 13.46
C GLY A 157 -5.96 3.75 14.48
N PHE A 158 -4.99 4.58 14.11
CA PHE A 158 -4.54 5.71 14.91
C PHE A 158 -5.11 6.99 14.32
N ASP A 159 -5.38 7.97 15.16
CA ASP A 159 -5.64 9.33 14.69
C ASP A 159 -4.36 9.92 14.10
N PHE A 160 -4.49 10.59 12.95
CA PHE A 160 -3.35 11.10 12.22
C PHE A 160 -3.64 12.43 11.53
N GLN A 161 -2.58 13.21 11.35
CA GLN A 161 -2.57 14.43 10.54
C GLN A 161 -1.64 14.23 9.35
N VAL A 162 -2.09 14.64 8.16
CA VAL A 162 -1.27 14.65 6.93
C VAL A 162 -0.62 16.03 6.78
N HIS A 163 0.69 16.08 6.61
CA HIS A 163 1.42 17.33 6.40
C HIS A 163 1.84 17.52 4.95
N GLU A 164 2.39 16.48 4.34
CA GLU A 164 2.91 16.47 2.96
C GLU A 164 2.64 15.09 2.33
N PRO A 165 2.55 15.00 0.99
CA PRO A 165 2.49 16.12 0.04
C PRO A 165 1.09 16.78 0.04
N LEU A 166 0.96 18.00 -0.48
CA LEU A 166 -0.33 18.73 -0.47
C LEU A 166 -1.40 17.98 -1.26
N GLU A 167 -1.00 17.33 -2.35
CA GLU A 167 -1.87 16.48 -3.18
C GLU A 167 -2.46 15.33 -2.36
N LEU A 168 -1.75 14.81 -1.35
CA LEU A 168 -2.30 13.79 -0.45
C LEU A 168 -3.37 14.38 0.46
N VAL A 169 -3.20 15.61 0.93
CA VAL A 169 -4.20 16.28 1.78
C VAL A 169 -5.52 16.43 1.03
N GLU A 170 -5.46 16.91 -0.21
CA GLU A 170 -6.64 17.05 -1.08
C GLU A 170 -7.28 15.69 -1.42
N HIS A 171 -6.44 14.69 -1.68
CA HIS A 171 -6.88 13.33 -1.97
C HIS A 171 -7.60 12.68 -0.79
N VAL A 172 -7.06 12.83 0.43
CA VAL A 172 -7.69 12.35 1.67
C VAL A 172 -9.04 13.02 1.90
N ARG A 173 -9.17 14.33 1.65
CA ARG A 173 -10.48 15.02 1.75
C ARG A 173 -11.50 14.42 0.79
N THR A 174 -11.09 14.13 -0.43
CA THR A 174 -11.97 13.51 -1.45
C THR A 174 -12.42 12.11 -1.02
N LEU A 175 -11.49 11.29 -0.49
CA LEU A 175 -11.80 9.96 0.04
C LEU A 175 -12.75 10.03 1.25
N ALA A 176 -12.50 10.95 2.17
CA ALA A 176 -13.34 11.16 3.35
C ALA A 176 -14.78 11.53 2.97
N ALA A 177 -14.96 12.48 2.03
CA ALA A 177 -16.28 12.86 1.54
C ALA A 177 -17.03 11.69 0.88
N ARG A 178 -16.32 10.87 0.09
CA ARG A 178 -16.90 9.68 -0.54
C ARG A 178 -17.33 8.63 0.48
N LEU A 179 -16.49 8.37 1.49
CA LEU A 179 -16.79 7.41 2.55
C LEU A 179 -17.96 7.88 3.42
N ALA A 180 -18.00 9.17 3.78
CA ALA A 180 -19.13 9.76 4.51
C ALA A 180 -20.44 9.59 3.73
N GLY A 181 -20.46 10.00 2.45
CA GLY A 181 -21.64 9.90 1.59
C GLY A 181 -22.13 8.46 1.38
N ALA A 182 -21.24 7.47 1.40
CA ALA A 182 -21.62 6.06 1.30
C ALA A 182 -22.43 5.59 2.53
N THR A 183 -22.18 6.15 3.71
CA THR A 183 -22.94 5.84 4.93
C THR A 183 -24.23 6.65 5.07
N ASP A 184 -24.29 7.84 4.48
CA ASP A 184 -25.50 8.67 4.49
C ASP A 184 -26.65 8.07 3.67
N GLN A 185 -26.35 7.41 2.55
CA GLN A 185 -27.35 6.70 1.74
C GLN A 185 -28.00 5.52 2.47
N TYR A 186 -27.31 4.93 3.44
CA TYR A 186 -27.87 3.89 4.29
C TYR A 186 -28.79 4.48 5.36
N ARG A 187 -28.39 5.62 5.97
CA ARG A 187 -29.21 6.32 6.97
C ARG A 187 -30.53 6.83 6.37
N SER A 188 -30.52 7.31 5.14
CA SER A 188 -31.75 7.78 4.46
C SER A 188 -32.73 6.64 4.13
N ARG A 189 -32.24 5.44 3.79
CA ARG A 189 -33.08 4.25 3.59
C ARG A 189 -33.63 3.67 4.90
N ALA A 190 -32.83 3.63 5.95
CA ALA A 190 -33.27 3.19 7.27
C ALA A 190 -34.31 4.15 7.89
N GLY A 191 -34.17 5.46 7.65
CA GLY A 191 -35.16 6.46 8.06
C GLY A 191 -36.49 6.35 7.30
N ALA A 192 -36.48 5.99 6.02
CA ALA A 192 -37.70 5.81 5.22
C ALA A 192 -38.48 4.52 5.57
N ALA A 193 -37.81 3.45 5.99
CA ALA A 193 -38.45 2.19 6.38
C ALA A 193 -39.14 2.24 7.76
N GLY A 194 -38.81 3.21 8.62
CA GLY A 194 -39.36 3.36 9.97
C GLY A 194 -40.69 4.13 10.06
N VAL A 195 -41.16 4.77 8.99
CA VAL A 195 -42.36 5.64 9.01
C VAL A 195 -43.65 4.92 8.53
N GLY A 196 -43.56 3.65 8.11
CA GLY A 196 -44.69 2.92 7.49
C GLY A 196 -45.47 1.92 8.36
N ARG A 197 -45.25 1.85 9.68
CA ARG A 197 -45.94 0.89 10.57
C ARG A 197 -46.39 1.52 11.90
N ALA A 198 -47.31 2.49 11.83
CA ALA A 198 -48.07 2.92 12.99
C ALA A 198 -49.30 3.74 12.54
N HIS A 199 -50.23 3.13 11.81
CA HIS A 199 -51.62 3.57 11.70
C HIS A 199 -52.35 2.51 10.90
N ASP A 200 -52.89 1.50 11.59
CA ASP A 200 -54.06 0.71 11.18
C ASP A 200 -54.24 -0.41 12.21
N ASP A 201 -54.57 -0.04 13.45
CA ASP A 201 -55.33 -0.89 14.32
C ASP A 201 -55.90 -0.03 15.45
N GLU A 202 -57.24 -0.07 15.57
CA GLU A 202 -58.07 0.40 16.68
C GLU A 202 -59.11 1.47 16.32
N ALA A 203 -60.21 1.04 15.69
CA ALA A 203 -61.59 1.43 16.07
C ALA A 203 -62.63 0.71 15.18
N SER A 204 -62.74 -0.61 15.31
CA SER A 204 -63.98 -1.32 14.97
C SER A 204 -64.49 -1.99 16.23
N ARG A 205 -65.27 -1.24 17.02
CA ARG A 205 -66.19 -1.81 18.01
C ARG A 205 -67.62 -1.46 17.60
N PRO A 206 -68.50 -2.44 17.36
CA PRO A 206 -69.88 -2.19 17.00
C PRO A 206 -70.69 -1.73 18.21
N SER A 207 -71.47 -0.68 18.01
CA SER A 207 -72.50 -0.18 18.91
C SER A 207 -73.61 -1.23 19.08
N ARG A 208 -73.81 -1.73 20.30
CA ARG A 208 -75.09 -2.33 20.70
C ARG A 208 -75.95 -1.26 21.37
N GLY A 209 -76.97 -0.78 20.66
CA GLY A 209 -78.29 -0.51 21.27
C GLY A 209 -78.95 -1.86 21.58
N THR A 210 -79.97 -2.01 22.41
CA THR A 210 -81.04 -1.14 22.94
C THR A 210 -81.45 -1.81 24.29
N GLU A 211 -82.23 -1.27 25.22
CA GLU A 211 -83.63 -0.83 25.15
C GLU A 211 -84.06 -0.49 26.60
N SER A 212 -84.97 0.48 26.73
CA SER A 212 -86.16 0.30 27.57
C SER A 212 -87.32 -0.04 26.65
#